data_AF-A0A2E3EH30-F1
#
_entry.id   AF-A0A2E3EH30-F1
#
_cell.length_a   1.000
_cell.length_b   1.000
_cell.length_c   1.000
_cell.angle_alpha   90.00
_cell.angle_beta   90.00
_cell.angle_gamma   90.00
#
_symmetry.space_group_name_H-M   'P 1'
#
loop_
_entity.id
_entity.type
_entity.pdbx_description
1 polymer ?
#
loop_
_entity_poly.entity_id
_entity_poly.type
_entity_poly.pdbx_seq_one_letter_code
_entity_poly.pdbx_strand_id
1 'polypeptide(L)' 'MSQRLIIIFQSIVLFAFGLIFIWFYIVGRIEKYLTSAGSFQIQALLAGLFLTVLSAFLLLTSSKKVSCA' A
#
# COMPACT_ATOMS: atom_id res chain seq x y z
N MET A 1 -22.96 1.39 -10.33
CA MET A 1 -21.52 1.29 -10.68
C MET A 1 -21.02 -0.10 -10.30
N SER A 2 -20.32 -0.79 -11.20
CA SER A 2 -19.89 -2.18 -11.01
C SER A 2 -18.86 -2.28 -9.88
N GLN A 3 -19.06 -3.18 -8.90
CA GLN A 3 -18.16 -3.41 -7.76
C GLN A 3 -16.68 -3.57 -8.16
N ARG A 4 -16.42 -4.04 -9.38
CA ARG A 4 -15.07 -4.14 -9.95
C ARG A 4 -14.34 -2.79 -10.04
N LEU A 5 -15.02 -1.73 -10.45
CA LEU A 5 -14.41 -0.40 -10.54
C LEU A 5 -14.00 0.14 -9.16
N ILE A 6 -14.80 -0.16 -8.13
CA ILE A 6 -14.52 0.24 -6.75
C ILE A 6 -13.27 -0.48 -6.23
N ILE A 7 -13.16 -1.79 -6.50
CA ILE A 7 -11.99 -2.60 -6.08
C ILE A 7 -10.71 -2.14 -6.79
N ILE A 8 -10.79 -1.83 -8.08
CA ILE A 8 -9.65 -1.30 -8.85
C ILE A 8 -9.21 0.06 -8.28
N PHE A 9 -10.16 0.96 -8.04
CA PHE A 9 -9.87 2.28 -7.48
C PHE A 9 -9.24 2.17 -6.08
N GLN A 10 -9.77 1.29 -5.24
CA GLN A 10 -9.24 1.02 -3.91
C GLN A 10 -7.82 0.45 -3.97
N SER A 11 -7.53 -0.46 -4.91
CA SER A 11 -6.18 -1.01 -5.12
C SER A 11 -5.19 0.09 -5.55
N ILE A 12 -5.58 0.98 -6.46
CA ILE A 12 -4.74 2.11 -6.91
C ILE A 12 -4.43 3.05 -5.74
N VAL A 13 -5.43 3.38 -4.93
CA VAL A 13 -5.25 4.25 -3.75
C VAL A 13 -4.30 3.59 -2.74
N LEU A 14 -4.50 2.32 -2.40
CA LEU A 14 -3.60 1.60 -1.49
C LEU A 14 -2.16 1.54 -2.03
N PHE A 15 -2.00 1.32 -3.33
CA PHE A 15 -0.69 1.28 -3.96
C PHE A 15 0.01 2.65 -3.92
N ALA A 16 -0.72 3.73 -4.19
CA ALA A 16 -0.20 5.10 -4.10
C ALA A 16 0.27 5.43 -2.68
N PHE A 17 -0.55 5.12 -1.66
CA PHE A 17 -0.15 5.31 -0.26
C PHE A 17 1.07 4.46 0.12
N GLY A 18 1.11 3.19 -0.27
CA GLY A 18 2.26 2.31 -0.02
C GLY A 18 3.55 2.86 -0.62
N LEU A 19 3.51 3.33 -1.88
CA LEU A 19 4.64 3.98 -2.56
C LEU A 19 5.08 5.26 -1.86
N ILE A 20 4.14 6.09 -1.40
CA ILE A 20 4.45 7.32 -0.67
C ILE A 20 5.22 6.97 0.61
N PHE A 21 4.78 5.97 1.40
CA PHE A 21 5.50 5.54 2.60
C PHE A 21 6.91 5.02 2.32
N ILE A 22 7.08 4.24 1.25
CA ILE A 22 8.39 3.74 0.81
C ILE A 22 9.28 4.91 0.34
N TRP A 23 8.71 5.86 -0.40
CA TRP A 23 9.43 7.06 -0.87
C TRP A 23 9.88 7.94 0.29
N PHE A 24 9.04 8.12 1.31
CA PHE A 24 9.39 8.84 2.55
C PHE A 24 10.55 8.18 3.30
N TYR A 25 10.64 6.84 3.26
CA TYR A 25 11.77 6.09 3.79
C TYR A 25 13.05 6.33 2.97
N ILE A 26 12.99 6.18 1.65
CA ILE A 26 14.16 6.32 0.75
C ILE A 26 14.73 7.73 0.75
N VAL A 27 13.87 8.75 0.74
CA VAL A 27 14.30 10.17 0.71
C VAL A 27 14.91 10.61 2.05
N GLY A 28 14.92 9.76 3.09
CA GLY A 28 15.50 10.08 4.39
C GLY A 28 14.78 11.23 5.11
N ARG A 29 13.63 11.67 4.59
CA ARG A 29 12.82 12.72 5.23
C ARG A 29 12.35 12.29 6.62
N ILE A 30 12.11 10.99 6.82
CA ILE A 30 11.74 10.47 8.13
C ILE A 30 12.85 10.69 9.16
N GLU A 31 14.13 10.55 8.79
CA GLU A 31 15.23 10.82 9.72
C GLU A 31 15.24 12.28 10.19
N LYS A 32 14.84 13.25 9.34
CA LYS A 32 14.82 14.68 9.68
C LYS A 32 13.65 15.09 10.58
N TYR A 33 12.56 14.33 10.63
CA TYR A 33 11.39 14.65 11.45
C TYR A 33 11.23 13.75 12.68
N LEU A 34 11.85 12.56 12.70
CA LEU A 34 11.62 11.53 13.72
C LEU A 34 12.92 10.92 14.28
N THR A 35 14.05 11.64 14.23
CA THR A 35 15.38 11.18 14.70
C THR A 35 15.38 10.59 16.13
N SER A 36 14.41 10.96 16.97
CA SER A 36 14.27 10.42 18.34
C SER A 36 13.51 9.08 18.42
N ALA A 37 12.95 8.57 17.33
CA ALA A 37 12.09 7.39 17.29
C ALA A 37 12.47 6.49 16.10
N GLY A 38 13.67 5.89 16.12
CA GLY A 38 14.12 4.93 15.09
C GLY A 38 13.15 3.77 14.81
N SER A 39 12.26 3.46 15.75
CA SER A 39 11.14 2.51 15.57
C SER A 39 10.13 2.95 14.49
N PHE A 40 9.84 4.25 14.41
CA PHE A 40 8.79 4.79 13.54
C PHE A 40 9.14 4.68 12.06
N GLN A 41 10.43 4.79 11.72
CA GLN A 41 10.92 4.63 10.36
C GLN A 41 10.74 3.21 9.84
N ILE A 42 11.02 2.21 10.69
CA ILE A 42 10.84 0.80 10.37
C ILE A 42 9.34 0.47 10.28
N GLN A 43 8.52 1.02 11.19
CA GLN A 43 7.06 0.86 11.12
C GLN A 43 6.45 1.46 9.86
N ALA A 44 6.90 2.64 9.42
CA ALA A 44 6.44 3.27 8.19
C ALA A 44 6.80 2.45 6.94
N LEU A 45 8.02 1.90 6.89
CA LEU A 45 8.43 0.98 5.83
C LEU A 45 7.56 -0.27 5.82
N LEU A 46 7.38 -0.90 7.00
CA LEU A 46 6.60 -2.13 7.15
C LEU A 46 5.13 -1.91 6.74
N ALA A 47 4.55 -0.78 7.13
CA ALA A 47 3.21 -0.37 6.75
C ALA A 47 3.09 -0.17 5.24
N GLY A 48 4.03 0.56 4.62
CA GLY A 48 4.06 0.76 3.16
C GLY A 48 4.14 -0.56 2.39
N LEU A 49 4.97 -1.49 2.86
CA LEU A 49 5.14 -2.81 2.27
C LEU A 49 3.85 -3.65 2.40
N PHE A 50 3.21 -3.63 3.57
CA PHE A 50 1.93 -4.31 3.79
C PHE A 50 0.81 -3.77 2.90
N LEU A 51 0.73 -2.45 2.76
CA LEU A 51 -0.20 -1.76 1.85
C LEU A 51 0.01 -2.18 0.39
N THR A 52 1.26 -2.28 -0.07
CA THR A 52 1.54 -2.76 -1.44
C THR A 52 1.14 -4.22 -1.64
N VAL A 53 1.39 -5.11 -0.68
CA VAL A 53 0.97 -6.52 -0.75
C VAL A 53 -0.56 -6.65 -0.79
N LEU A 54 -1.28 -5.89 0.04
CA LEU A 54 -2.74 -5.83 0.03
C LEU A 54 -3.27 -5.34 -1.32
N SER A 55 -2.67 -4.30 -1.89
CA SER A 55 -3.07 -3.77 -3.19
C SER A 55 -2.93 -4.81 -4.31
N ALA A 56 -1.81 -5.56 -4.32
CA ALA A 56 -1.56 -6.65 -5.26
C ALA A 56 -2.56 -7.80 -5.07
N PHE A 57 -2.87 -8.16 -3.83
CA PHE A 57 -3.83 -9.20 -3.50
C PHE A 57 -5.26 -8.84 -3.95
N LEU A 58 -5.67 -7.57 -3.76
CA LEU A 58 -6.95 -7.03 -4.24
C LEU A 58 -7.05 -7.08 -5.77
N LEU A 59 -5.96 -6.73 -6.47
CA LEU A 59 -5.88 -6.78 -7.94
C LEU A 59 -5.98 -8.22 -8.48
N LEU A 60 -5.25 -9.15 -7.85
CA LEU A 60 -5.27 -10.58 -8.20
C LEU A 60 -6.65 -11.21 -7.93
N THR A 61 -7.26 -10.89 -6.79
CA THR A 61 -8.61 -11.38 -6.44
C THR A 61 -9.68 -10.79 -7.36
N SER A 62 -9.57 -9.52 -7.72
CA SER A 62 -10.47 -8.89 -8.69
C SER A 62 -10.38 -9.50 -10.09
N SER A 63 -9.22 -10.07 -10.45
CA SER A 63 -8.99 -10.70 -11.75
C SER A 63 -9.54 -12.13 -11.83
N LYS A 64 -9.74 -12.80 -10.69
CA LYS A 64 -10.47 -14.07 -10.66
C LYS A 64 -11.95 -13.80 -10.93
N LYS A 65 -12.43 -14.23 -12.10
CA LYS A 65 -13.86 -14.50 -12.27
C LYS A 65 -14.19 -15.61 -11.27
N VAL A 66 -14.87 -15.27 -10.18
CA VAL A 66 -15.62 -16.28 -9.41
C VAL A 66 -16.66 -16.82 -10.38
N SER A 67 -16.28 -17.87 -11.11
CA SER A 67 -17.22 -18.71 -11.83
C SER A 67 -17.93 -19.50 -10.73
N CYS A 68 -19.06 -19.00 -10.26
CA CYS A 68 -20.01 -19.87 -9.59
C CYS A 68 -20.40 -20.94 -10.62
N ALA A 69 -19.90 -22.16 -10.42
CA ALA A 69 -20.45 -23.37 -11.04
C ALA A 69 -21.51 -23.92 -10.09
#